data_AF-A0A674A461-F1
#
_entry.id   AF-A0A674A461-F1
#
_cell.length_a   1.000
_cell.length_b   1.000
_cell.length_c   1.000
_cell.angle_alpha   90.00
_cell.angle_beta   90.00
_cell.angle_gamma   90.00
#
_symmetry.space_group_name_H-M   'P 1'
#
loop_
_entity.id
_entity.type
_entity.pdbx_description
1 polymer ?
#
loop_
_entity_poly.entity_id
_entity_poly.type
_entity_poly.pdbx_seq_one_letter_code
_entity_poly.pdbx_strand_id
1 'polypeptide(L)'
;LANQGSVKDFVNFNAKQDAELLHKAMKGIGTYEDTILMLLTSRSNNQRQEIKVEYKKAHGKDLVSALKSELGGLFETLVVALMMPPISYDASQLHKALKGVGTDDDVLIEILASRTCAQIKDIIKVYKKECGGKLEKDITGDTSGNFQKLLIMLLQVNEERRRDKRDTELIAAGKGKVGTDEDKFINILGNRSHEHLRLVFDTYKKVSGNDIEDSIEGATTGNLENLMLAVVKCAKSVPAYFAESLYRSMRRAGTDDQTLMRIMVSRGETDMLDIRAYFKKMYGASLYTTIQVQWASLSSIHSGTIG
;
A
#
# COMPACT_ATOMS: atom_id res chain seq x y z
N LEU A 1 -12.56 15.20 0.58
CA LEU A 1 -13.03 14.15 -0.34
C LEU A 1 -13.77 13.12 0.50
N ALA A 2 -14.96 12.69 0.09
CA ALA A 2 -15.69 11.63 0.79
C ALA A 2 -14.84 10.34 0.80
N ASN A 3 -14.86 9.58 1.90
CA ASN A 3 -14.19 8.28 1.97
C ASN A 3 -14.80 7.34 0.91
N GLN A 4 -13.99 6.87 -0.03
CA GLN A 4 -14.38 5.96 -1.13
C GLN A 4 -13.89 4.52 -0.88
N GLY A 5 -13.75 4.14 0.38
CA GLY A 5 -13.52 2.76 0.81
C GLY A 5 -14.69 1.84 0.43
N SER A 6 -14.36 0.59 0.10
CA SER A 6 -15.31 -0.49 -0.11
C SER A 6 -15.81 -1.11 1.20
N VAL A 7 -15.01 -1.04 2.26
CA VAL A 7 -15.40 -1.42 3.63
C VAL A 7 -15.78 -0.15 4.40
N LYS A 8 -16.90 -0.20 5.11
CA LYS A 8 -17.46 0.89 5.90
C LYS A 8 -17.87 0.39 7.27
N ASP A 9 -18.16 1.31 8.19
CA ASP A 9 -18.71 0.95 9.49
C ASP A 9 -20.00 0.13 9.31
N PHE A 10 -20.04 -1.03 9.96
CA PHE A 10 -21.23 -1.86 10.00
C PHE A 10 -22.30 -1.19 10.85
N VAL A 11 -23.52 -1.10 10.31
CA VAL A 11 -24.67 -0.50 11.00
C VAL A 11 -25.15 -1.43 12.12
N ASN A 12 -25.57 -0.87 13.25
CA ASN A 12 -26.01 -1.63 14.44
C ASN A 12 -24.92 -2.59 14.98
N PHE A 13 -23.67 -2.17 14.89
CA PHE A 13 -22.52 -2.91 15.38
C PHE A 13 -22.57 -3.22 16.89
N ASN A 14 -22.19 -4.44 17.26
CA ASN A 14 -22.05 -4.87 18.65
C ASN A 14 -20.78 -5.72 18.81
N ALA A 15 -19.73 -5.08 19.35
CA ALA A 15 -18.43 -5.72 19.55
C ALA A 15 -18.47 -7.01 20.39
N LYS A 16 -19.37 -7.09 21.39
CA LYS A 16 -19.51 -8.27 22.25
C LYS A 16 -20.10 -9.46 21.48
N GLN A 17 -21.14 -9.21 20.69
CA GLN A 17 -21.75 -10.26 19.88
C GLN A 17 -20.78 -10.78 18.83
N ASP A 18 -20.04 -9.89 18.18
CA ASP A 18 -19.03 -10.28 17.19
C ASP A 18 -17.87 -11.06 17.83
N ALA A 19 -17.42 -10.66 19.02
CA ALA A 19 -16.41 -11.39 19.78
C ALA A 19 -16.86 -12.83 20.12
N GLU A 20 -18.11 -12.98 20.60
CA GLU A 20 -18.69 -14.30 20.89
C GLU A 20 -18.87 -15.14 19.62
N LEU A 21 -19.23 -14.52 18.48
CA LEU A 21 -19.35 -15.24 17.21
C LEU A 21 -17.99 -15.76 16.74
N LEU A 22 -16.94 -14.94 16.82
CA LEU A 22 -15.57 -15.35 16.51
C LEU A 22 -15.10 -16.47 17.45
N HIS A 23 -15.39 -16.37 18.75
CA HIS A 23 -15.04 -17.43 19.71
C HIS A 23 -15.69 -18.76 19.34
N LYS A 24 -16.99 -18.75 18.99
CA LYS A 24 -17.70 -19.95 18.54
C LYS A 24 -17.15 -20.51 17.23
N ALA A 25 -16.77 -19.63 16.30
CA ALA A 25 -16.19 -20.03 15.01
C ALA A 25 -14.82 -20.73 15.16
N MET A 26 -14.12 -20.47 16.26
CA MET A 26 -12.81 -21.05 16.60
C MET A 26 -12.90 -22.20 17.62
N LYS A 27 -14.09 -22.58 18.09
CA LYS A 27 -14.25 -23.56 19.16
C LYS A 27 -14.63 -24.94 18.62
N GLY A 28 -13.86 -25.95 18.99
CA GLY A 28 -14.16 -27.36 18.69
C GLY A 28 -13.11 -27.97 17.78
N ILE A 29 -13.47 -29.03 17.06
CA ILE A 29 -12.59 -29.63 16.05
C ILE A 29 -12.83 -28.89 14.73
N GLY A 30 -11.79 -28.22 14.23
CA GLY A 30 -11.84 -27.42 13.01
C GLY A 30 -12.30 -25.97 13.23
N THR A 31 -12.25 -25.18 12.17
CA THR A 31 -12.48 -23.72 12.19
C THR A 31 -13.54 -23.34 11.16
N TYR A 32 -14.52 -22.51 11.55
CA TYR A 32 -15.53 -21.97 10.64
C TYR A 32 -14.97 -20.74 9.89
N GLU A 33 -14.03 -20.96 8.98
CA GLU A 33 -13.27 -19.93 8.26
C GLU A 33 -14.15 -18.91 7.53
N ASP A 34 -15.23 -19.36 6.87
CA ASP A 34 -16.18 -18.48 6.18
C ASP A 34 -16.86 -17.49 7.15
N THR A 35 -17.16 -17.92 8.37
CA THR A 35 -17.77 -17.05 9.39
C THR A 35 -16.80 -15.96 9.82
N ILE A 36 -15.52 -16.33 10.02
CA ILE A 36 -14.45 -15.40 10.37
C ILE A 36 -14.26 -14.37 9.23
N LEU A 37 -14.16 -14.85 7.98
CA LEU A 37 -13.98 -14.00 6.82
C LEU A 37 -15.14 -13.02 6.63
N MET A 38 -16.38 -13.52 6.61
CA MET A 38 -17.58 -12.69 6.40
C MET A 38 -17.75 -11.64 7.49
N LEU A 39 -17.49 -11.98 8.76
CA LEU A 39 -17.56 -11.02 9.85
C LEU A 39 -16.46 -9.97 9.70
N LEU A 40 -15.19 -10.38 9.59
CA LEU A 40 -14.08 -9.42 9.61
C LEU A 40 -14.06 -8.52 8.36
N THR A 41 -14.43 -9.03 7.19
CA THR A 41 -14.50 -8.21 5.95
C THR A 41 -15.70 -7.27 5.90
N SER A 42 -16.68 -7.44 6.78
CA SER A 42 -17.85 -6.56 6.89
C SER A 42 -17.79 -5.57 8.07
N ARG A 43 -16.69 -5.55 8.83
CA ARG A 43 -16.42 -4.57 9.89
C ARG A 43 -15.31 -3.64 9.47
N SER A 44 -15.43 -2.35 9.80
CA SER A 44 -14.31 -1.40 9.64
C SER A 44 -13.17 -1.74 10.59
N ASN A 45 -11.98 -1.21 10.33
CA ASN A 45 -10.82 -1.47 11.17
C ASN A 45 -11.06 -1.01 12.62
N ASN A 46 -11.71 0.14 12.81
CA ASN A 46 -12.08 0.65 14.13
C ASN A 46 -12.96 -0.35 14.88
N GLN A 47 -14.00 -0.89 14.22
CA GLN A 47 -14.86 -1.92 14.80
C GLN A 47 -14.07 -3.20 15.11
N ARG A 48 -13.14 -3.62 14.25
CA ARG A 48 -12.24 -4.75 14.55
C ARG A 48 -11.37 -4.51 15.79
N GLN A 49 -10.93 -3.27 16.04
CA GLN A 49 -10.21 -2.93 17.27
C GLN A 49 -11.11 -3.06 18.50
N GLU A 50 -12.37 -2.64 18.43
CA GLU A 50 -13.35 -2.83 19.51
C GLU A 50 -13.64 -4.31 19.78
N ILE A 51 -13.78 -5.12 18.73
CA ILE A 51 -13.94 -6.58 18.85
C ILE A 51 -12.75 -7.20 19.58
N LYS A 52 -11.50 -6.79 19.28
CA LYS A 52 -10.31 -7.29 19.99
C LYS A 52 -10.39 -7.02 21.49
N VAL A 53 -10.85 -5.83 21.88
CA VAL A 53 -11.00 -5.45 23.29
C VAL A 53 -12.05 -6.32 23.99
N GLU A 54 -13.25 -6.45 23.40
CA GLU A 54 -14.32 -7.26 24.00
C GLU A 54 -13.99 -8.75 24.01
N TYR A 55 -13.32 -9.27 22.98
CA TYR A 55 -12.86 -10.67 22.96
C TYR A 55 -11.89 -10.96 24.11
N LYS A 56 -10.92 -10.07 24.35
CA LYS A 56 -9.99 -10.20 25.47
C LYS A 56 -10.71 -10.15 26.82
N LYS A 57 -11.71 -9.28 26.95
CA LYS A 57 -12.51 -9.16 28.18
C LYS A 57 -13.38 -10.39 28.45
N ALA A 58 -14.02 -10.94 27.41
CA ALA A 58 -14.94 -12.07 27.54
C ALA A 58 -14.21 -13.41 27.73
N HIS A 59 -13.07 -13.61 27.05
CA HIS A 59 -12.41 -14.92 26.97
C HIS A 59 -11.00 -14.94 27.55
N GLY A 60 -10.47 -13.81 28.02
CA GLY A 60 -9.13 -13.71 28.61
C GLY A 60 -7.97 -13.96 27.64
N LYS A 61 -8.24 -14.03 26.33
CA LYS A 61 -7.26 -14.33 25.28
C LYS A 61 -7.13 -13.17 24.30
N ASP A 62 -5.94 -12.97 23.73
CA ASP A 62 -5.76 -12.06 22.61
C ASP A 62 -6.41 -12.64 21.35
N LEU A 63 -7.24 -11.85 20.67
CA LEU A 63 -7.98 -12.30 19.49
C LEU A 63 -7.05 -12.61 18.31
N VAL A 64 -5.99 -11.82 18.09
CA VAL A 64 -5.08 -12.05 16.96
C VAL A 64 -4.29 -13.34 17.21
N SER A 65 -3.83 -13.58 18.44
CA SER A 65 -3.21 -14.85 18.81
C SER A 65 -4.14 -16.05 18.64
N ALA A 66 -5.43 -15.91 19.00
CA ALA A 66 -6.42 -16.97 18.81
C ALA A 66 -6.65 -17.25 17.31
N LEU A 67 -6.81 -16.22 16.48
CA LEU A 67 -6.97 -16.40 15.03
C LEU A 67 -5.75 -17.09 14.41
N LYS A 68 -4.54 -16.76 14.86
CA LYS A 68 -3.31 -17.41 14.38
C LYS A 68 -3.18 -18.88 14.79
N SER A 69 -3.79 -19.31 15.90
CA SER A 69 -3.75 -20.73 16.28
C SER A 69 -4.70 -21.59 15.45
N GLU A 70 -5.75 -20.99 14.89
CA GLU A 70 -6.81 -21.69 14.16
C GLU A 70 -6.69 -21.62 12.64
N LEU A 71 -5.91 -20.67 12.12
CA LEU A 71 -5.77 -20.39 10.69
C LEU A 71 -4.36 -20.69 10.20
N GLY A 72 -4.20 -20.91 8.89
CA GLY A 72 -2.90 -21.08 8.26
C GLY A 72 -2.77 -20.36 6.92
N GLY A 73 -1.53 -20.27 6.44
CA GLY A 73 -1.19 -19.82 5.08
C GLY A 73 -1.62 -18.39 4.74
N LEU A 74 -2.06 -18.18 3.50
CA LEU A 74 -2.48 -16.86 3.01
C LEU A 74 -3.73 -16.34 3.74
N PHE A 75 -4.63 -17.24 4.15
CA PHE A 75 -5.84 -16.85 4.87
C PHE A 75 -5.52 -16.29 6.26
N GLU A 76 -4.64 -16.96 7.03
CA GLU A 76 -4.12 -16.42 8.29
C GLU A 76 -3.47 -15.05 8.06
N THR A 77 -2.62 -14.93 7.03
CA THR A 77 -1.90 -13.69 6.72
C THR A 77 -2.88 -12.54 6.46
N LEU A 78 -3.92 -12.77 5.67
CA LEU A 78 -4.96 -11.78 5.35
C LEU A 78 -5.76 -11.39 6.59
N VAL A 79 -6.24 -12.38 7.37
CA VAL A 79 -7.03 -12.13 8.57
C VAL A 79 -6.23 -11.34 9.59
N VAL A 80 -4.97 -11.70 9.84
CA VAL A 80 -4.09 -10.96 10.75
C VAL A 80 -3.86 -9.53 10.24
N ALA A 81 -3.63 -9.35 8.94
CA ALA A 81 -3.48 -8.02 8.35
C ALA A 81 -4.73 -7.13 8.55
N LEU A 82 -5.93 -7.67 8.33
CA LEU A 82 -7.20 -6.96 8.55
C LEU A 82 -7.38 -6.52 10.01
N MET A 83 -6.79 -7.22 10.97
CA MET A 83 -6.89 -6.92 12.41
C MET A 83 -5.90 -5.86 12.92
N MET A 84 -4.93 -5.45 12.08
CA MET A 84 -3.95 -4.43 12.44
C MET A 84 -4.50 -3.02 12.18
N PRO A 85 -4.30 -2.05 13.08
CA PRO A 85 -4.53 -0.64 12.77
C PRO A 85 -3.79 -0.22 11.49
N PRO A 86 -4.34 0.62 10.60
CA PRO A 86 -3.74 0.88 9.30
C PRO A 86 -2.29 1.38 9.36
N ILE A 87 -1.99 2.30 10.29
CA ILE A 87 -0.64 2.83 10.46
C ILE A 87 0.33 1.77 11.03
N SER A 88 -0.13 0.92 11.96
CA SER A 88 0.65 -0.22 12.45
C SER A 88 0.89 -1.25 11.35
N TYR A 89 -0.07 -1.46 10.45
CA TYR A 89 0.09 -2.33 9.31
C TYR A 89 1.19 -1.81 8.39
N ASP A 90 1.14 -0.54 7.96
CA ASP A 90 2.18 0.08 7.14
C ASP A 90 3.56 0.00 7.81
N ALA A 91 3.66 0.34 9.10
CA ALA A 91 4.91 0.24 9.85
C ALA A 91 5.46 -1.20 9.88
N SER A 92 4.58 -2.19 10.05
CA SER A 92 4.99 -3.60 10.02
C SER A 92 5.43 -4.08 8.64
N GLN A 93 4.83 -3.57 7.56
CA GLN A 93 5.22 -3.90 6.19
C GLN A 93 6.61 -3.32 5.89
N LEU A 94 6.86 -2.06 6.24
CA LEU A 94 8.18 -1.45 6.13
C LEU A 94 9.23 -2.20 6.97
N HIS A 95 8.88 -2.62 8.18
CA HIS A 95 9.80 -3.37 9.02
C HIS A 95 10.15 -4.73 8.43
N LYS A 96 9.16 -5.43 7.85
CA LYS A 96 9.40 -6.70 7.15
C LYS A 96 10.26 -6.49 5.90
N ALA A 97 10.02 -5.41 5.14
CA ALA A 97 10.77 -5.09 3.94
C ALA A 97 12.25 -4.77 4.19
N LEU A 98 12.57 -4.22 5.36
CA LEU A 98 13.93 -3.86 5.78
C LEU A 98 14.62 -4.96 6.62
N LYS A 99 13.89 -5.99 7.04
CA LYS A 99 14.43 -7.02 7.94
C LYS A 99 14.74 -8.30 7.20
N GLY A 100 16.02 -8.68 7.16
CA GLY A 100 16.46 -9.98 6.67
C GLY A 100 17.68 -9.87 5.78
N VAL A 101 17.86 -10.86 4.91
CA VAL A 101 18.87 -10.79 3.84
C VAL A 101 18.21 -10.15 2.62
N GLY A 102 18.69 -8.96 2.24
CA GLY A 102 18.12 -8.17 1.15
C GLY A 102 16.98 -7.25 1.61
N THR A 103 16.48 -6.46 0.66
CA THR A 103 15.48 -5.41 0.88
C THR A 103 14.32 -5.61 -0.09
N ASP A 104 13.08 -5.51 0.40
CA ASP A 104 11.90 -5.45 -0.47
C ASP A 104 11.65 -3.98 -0.86
N ASP A 105 12.36 -3.55 -1.91
CA ASP A 105 12.32 -2.18 -2.41
C ASP A 105 10.92 -1.79 -2.93
N ASP A 106 10.14 -2.75 -3.46
CA ASP A 106 8.80 -2.50 -3.96
C ASP A 106 7.84 -2.07 -2.84
N VAL A 107 7.95 -2.66 -1.64
CA VAL A 107 7.19 -2.23 -0.45
C VAL A 107 7.59 -0.82 0.00
N LEU A 108 8.90 -0.52 0.00
CA LEU A 108 9.39 0.82 0.34
C LEU A 108 8.83 1.87 -0.61
N ILE A 109 8.91 1.59 -1.92
CA ILE A 109 8.42 2.45 -2.99
C ILE A 109 6.92 2.68 -2.85
N GLU A 110 6.14 1.60 -2.72
CA GLU A 110 4.68 1.66 -2.66
C GLU A 110 4.20 2.51 -1.47
N ILE A 111 4.76 2.29 -0.28
CA ILE A 111 4.32 2.98 0.93
C ILE A 111 4.79 4.44 0.90
N LEU A 112 6.08 4.71 0.65
CA LEU A 112 6.62 6.07 0.75
C LEU A 112 6.13 6.99 -0.37
N ALA A 113 5.82 6.47 -1.56
CA ALA A 113 5.29 7.28 -2.66
C ALA A 113 3.79 7.58 -2.53
N SER A 114 3.00 6.71 -1.89
CA SER A 114 1.53 6.79 -1.90
C SER A 114 0.92 7.38 -0.63
N ARG A 115 1.61 7.31 0.52
CA ARG A 115 1.08 7.80 1.79
C ARG A 115 1.21 9.32 1.91
N THR A 116 0.21 9.92 2.53
CA THR A 116 0.21 11.36 2.79
C THR A 116 1.27 11.72 3.83
N CYS A 117 1.68 13.00 3.85
CA CYS A 117 2.58 13.55 4.86
C CYS A 117 2.15 13.23 6.30
N ALA A 118 0.85 13.32 6.61
CA ALA A 118 0.32 12.97 7.93
C ALA A 118 0.49 11.48 8.25
N GLN A 119 0.16 10.61 7.29
CA GLN A 119 0.34 9.16 7.43
C GLN A 119 1.81 8.80 7.63
N ILE A 120 2.74 9.37 6.85
CA ILE A 120 4.18 9.12 7.01
C ILE A 120 4.66 9.52 8.41
N LYS A 121 4.22 10.67 8.93
CA LYS A 121 4.56 11.09 10.31
C LYS A 121 4.09 10.09 11.35
N ASP A 122 2.88 9.56 11.20
CA ASP A 122 2.34 8.58 12.14
C ASP A 122 3.02 7.21 11.98
N ILE A 123 3.35 6.80 10.76
CA ILE A 123 4.13 5.59 10.48
C ILE A 123 5.49 5.67 11.19
N ILE A 124 6.22 6.79 11.08
CA ILE A 124 7.52 6.97 11.77
C ILE A 124 7.38 6.79 13.29
N LYS A 125 6.34 7.38 13.89
CA LYS A 125 6.09 7.26 15.35
C LYS A 125 5.78 5.82 15.74
N VAL A 126 4.89 5.16 14.99
CA VAL A 126 4.45 3.79 15.27
C VAL A 126 5.57 2.79 15.03
N TYR A 127 6.34 2.94 13.95
CA TYR A 127 7.51 2.13 13.67
C TYR A 127 8.51 2.17 14.83
N LYS A 128 8.83 3.37 15.34
CA LYS A 128 9.71 3.51 16.50
C LYS A 128 9.18 2.80 17.74
N LYS A 129 7.86 2.87 17.96
CA LYS A 129 7.19 2.27 19.13
C LYS A 129 7.10 0.75 19.05
N GLU A 130 6.77 0.20 17.88
CA GLU A 130 6.37 -1.21 17.71
C GLU A 130 7.48 -2.07 17.11
N CYS A 131 8.41 -1.50 16.33
CA CYS A 131 9.46 -2.24 15.63
C CYS A 131 10.85 -2.07 16.26
N GLY A 132 11.01 -1.15 17.24
CA GLY A 132 12.23 -0.97 18.01
C GLY A 132 13.39 -0.25 17.28
N GLY A 133 13.18 0.21 16.04
CA GLY A 133 14.18 0.89 15.20
C GLY A 133 13.86 2.36 14.92
N LYS A 134 14.70 3.02 14.11
CA LYS A 134 14.40 4.33 13.52
C LYS A 134 14.26 4.11 12.02
N LEU A 135 13.05 4.26 11.48
CA LEU A 135 12.77 3.98 10.06
C LEU A 135 13.77 4.64 9.09
N GLU A 136 14.15 5.89 9.34
CA GLU A 136 15.18 6.60 8.55
C GLU A 136 16.54 5.92 8.60
N LYS A 137 16.96 5.46 9.79
CA LYS A 137 18.23 4.75 9.98
C LYS A 137 18.21 3.40 9.28
N ASP A 138 17.10 2.67 9.41
CA ASP A 138 16.95 1.34 8.82
C ASP A 138 16.96 1.45 7.28
N ILE A 139 16.22 2.39 6.69
CA ILE A 139 16.29 2.69 5.24
C ILE A 139 17.72 3.08 4.82
N THR A 140 18.40 3.91 5.62
CA THR A 140 19.78 4.34 5.31
C THR A 140 20.78 3.17 5.38
N GLY A 141 20.50 2.15 6.19
CA GLY A 141 21.33 0.95 6.31
C GLY A 141 21.17 -0.04 5.16
N ASP A 142 19.96 -0.12 4.59
CA ASP A 142 19.57 -1.17 3.63
C ASP A 142 19.43 -0.69 2.17
N THR A 143 19.61 0.60 1.92
CA THR A 143 19.55 1.20 0.57
C THR A 143 20.80 2.03 0.28
N SER A 144 20.99 2.52 -0.95
CA SER A 144 22.11 3.42 -1.26
C SER A 144 21.82 4.37 -2.43
N GLY A 145 22.73 5.32 -2.66
CA GLY A 145 22.72 6.22 -3.82
C GLY A 145 21.48 7.10 -3.92
N ASN A 146 21.11 7.44 -5.15
CA ASN A 146 19.98 8.33 -5.44
C ASN A 146 18.62 7.73 -5.05
N PHE A 147 18.51 6.40 -5.05
CA PHE A 147 17.33 5.71 -4.54
C PHE A 147 17.13 5.97 -3.05
N GLN A 148 18.16 5.74 -2.23
CA GLN A 148 18.14 6.08 -0.79
C GLN A 148 17.80 7.55 -0.59
N LYS A 149 18.49 8.45 -1.31
CA LYS A 149 18.29 9.89 -1.20
C LYS A 149 16.82 10.27 -1.37
N LEU A 150 16.16 9.77 -2.41
CA LEU A 150 14.76 10.06 -2.66
C LEU A 150 13.83 9.45 -1.59
N LEU A 151 14.09 8.21 -1.12
CA LEU A 151 13.33 7.62 -0.02
C LEU A 151 13.38 8.47 1.25
N ILE A 152 14.59 8.93 1.62
CA ILE A 152 14.78 9.78 2.80
C ILE A 152 14.06 11.12 2.64
N MET A 153 14.04 11.71 1.44
CA MET A 153 13.29 12.93 1.17
C MET A 153 11.78 12.75 1.31
N LEU A 154 11.24 11.62 0.84
CA LEU A 154 9.82 11.29 1.02
C LEU A 154 9.47 11.09 2.51
N LEU A 155 10.41 10.54 3.28
CA LEU A 155 10.27 10.32 4.72
C LEU A 155 10.38 11.61 5.55
N GLN A 156 11.26 12.54 5.14
CA GLN A 156 11.46 13.84 5.77
C GLN A 156 10.31 14.76 5.39
N VAL A 157 9.16 14.53 6.02
CA VAL A 157 7.92 15.28 5.82
C VAL A 157 8.12 16.76 6.14
N ASN A 158 8.33 17.57 5.11
CA ASN A 158 8.20 19.02 5.22
C ASN A 158 6.71 19.38 5.11
N GLU A 159 6.10 19.85 6.20
CA GLU A 159 4.68 20.28 6.20
C GLU A 159 4.42 21.39 5.17
N GLU A 160 5.46 22.11 4.81
CA GLU A 160 5.47 23.07 3.74
C GLU A 160 6.09 22.44 2.50
N ARG A 161 5.46 21.43 1.90
CA ARG A 161 5.74 21.08 0.50
C ARG A 161 5.25 22.25 -0.36
N ARG A 162 6.05 23.32 -0.42
CA ARG A 162 5.70 24.63 -0.97
C ARG A 162 5.41 24.52 -2.46
N ARG A 163 4.44 25.30 -2.95
CA ARG A 163 4.38 25.67 -4.36
C ARG A 163 5.57 26.59 -4.63
N ASP A 164 6.52 26.13 -5.42
CA ASP A 164 7.68 26.93 -5.81
C ASP A 164 7.63 27.20 -7.31
N LYS A 165 7.14 28.38 -7.69
CA LYS A 165 7.02 28.79 -9.10
C LYS A 165 8.34 28.67 -9.87
N ARG A 166 9.47 28.73 -9.16
CA ARG A 166 10.80 28.57 -9.76
C ARG A 166 10.99 27.21 -10.43
N ASP A 167 10.33 26.15 -9.95
CA ASP A 167 10.45 24.84 -10.60
C ASP A 167 9.80 24.89 -11.99
N THR A 168 8.57 25.43 -12.08
CA THR A 168 7.87 25.54 -13.37
C THR A 168 8.57 26.50 -14.32
N GLU A 169 9.10 27.63 -13.82
CA GLU A 169 9.85 28.60 -14.62
C GLU A 169 11.15 28.01 -15.15
N LEU A 170 11.83 27.22 -14.32
CA LEU A 170 13.07 26.57 -14.70
C LEU A 170 12.84 25.50 -15.77
N ILE A 171 11.80 24.67 -15.60
CA ILE A 171 11.41 23.67 -16.61
C ILE A 171 10.97 24.37 -17.89
N ALA A 172 10.21 25.46 -17.80
CA ALA A 172 9.81 26.29 -18.93
C ALA A 172 11.00 26.88 -19.69
N ALA A 173 12.08 27.20 -19.00
CA ALA A 173 13.33 27.67 -19.61
C ALA A 173 14.14 26.57 -20.31
N GLY A 174 13.62 25.34 -20.41
CA GLY A 174 14.30 24.18 -21.01
C GLY A 174 15.49 23.67 -20.19
N LYS A 175 15.67 24.18 -18.97
CA LYS A 175 16.69 23.74 -18.01
C LYS A 175 16.06 22.65 -17.13
N GLY A 176 16.78 21.56 -16.86
CA GLY A 176 16.24 20.42 -16.10
C GLY A 176 15.50 19.43 -17.00
N LYS A 177 16.27 18.62 -17.73
CA LYS A 177 15.78 17.39 -18.36
C LYS A 177 16.13 16.20 -17.47
N VAL A 178 15.22 15.24 -17.36
CA VAL A 178 15.51 13.95 -16.72
C VAL A 178 16.71 13.31 -17.44
N GLY A 179 17.67 12.77 -16.68
CA GLY A 179 18.94 12.24 -17.20
C GLY A 179 20.08 13.26 -17.39
N THR A 180 19.79 14.57 -17.40
CA THR A 180 20.84 15.61 -17.41
C THR A 180 21.01 16.28 -16.05
N ASP A 181 19.92 16.39 -15.28
CA ASP A 181 19.89 17.05 -13.97
C ASP A 181 19.09 16.16 -12.99
N GLU A 182 19.54 14.91 -12.83
CA GLU A 182 18.84 13.85 -12.07
C GLU A 182 18.62 14.26 -10.60
N ASP A 183 19.66 14.81 -9.97
CA ASP A 183 19.62 15.33 -8.59
C ASP A 183 18.50 16.36 -8.38
N LYS A 184 18.22 17.17 -9.39
CA LYS A 184 17.20 18.20 -9.30
C LYS A 184 15.80 17.64 -9.47
N PHE A 185 15.61 16.65 -10.35
CA PHE A 185 14.33 15.95 -10.41
C PHE A 185 14.05 15.19 -9.12
N ILE A 186 15.06 14.54 -8.53
CA ILE A 186 14.97 13.94 -7.20
C ILE A 186 14.53 15.01 -6.17
N ASN A 187 15.15 16.20 -6.22
CA ASN A 187 14.81 17.30 -5.33
C ASN A 187 13.37 17.82 -5.50
N ILE A 188 12.90 17.94 -6.73
CA ILE A 188 11.52 18.37 -7.05
C ILE A 188 10.53 17.29 -6.59
N LEU A 189 10.73 16.04 -7.00
CA LEU A 189 9.83 14.92 -6.69
C LEU A 189 9.75 14.65 -5.17
N GLY A 190 10.86 14.72 -4.45
CA GLY A 190 10.89 14.45 -3.01
C GLY A 190 10.26 15.55 -2.14
N ASN A 191 10.29 16.81 -2.57
CA ASN A 191 9.95 17.95 -1.70
C ASN A 191 8.65 18.70 -2.07
N ARG A 192 8.03 18.43 -3.21
CA ARG A 192 6.89 19.22 -3.69
C ARG A 192 5.54 18.55 -3.47
N SER A 193 4.49 19.35 -3.33
CA SER A 193 3.13 18.85 -3.12
C SER A 193 2.62 18.19 -4.41
N HIS A 194 1.68 17.27 -4.29
CA HIS A 194 1.09 16.63 -5.48
C HIS A 194 0.46 17.66 -6.43
N GLU A 195 -0.16 18.72 -5.90
CA GLU A 195 -0.70 19.81 -6.71
C GLU A 195 0.39 20.53 -7.52
N HIS A 196 1.52 20.84 -6.88
CA HIS A 196 2.64 21.49 -7.56
C HIS A 196 3.31 20.56 -8.58
N LEU A 197 3.49 19.28 -8.23
CA LEU A 197 4.06 18.29 -9.13
C LEU A 197 3.22 18.13 -10.40
N ARG A 198 1.89 18.13 -10.32
CA ARG A 198 1.03 18.12 -11.51
C ARG A 198 1.30 19.32 -12.43
N LEU A 199 1.43 20.53 -11.87
CA LEU A 199 1.77 21.73 -12.65
C LEU A 199 3.16 21.61 -13.30
N VAL A 200 4.14 21.04 -12.59
CA VAL A 200 5.47 20.77 -13.12
C VAL A 200 5.40 19.78 -14.29
N PHE A 201 4.63 18.70 -14.16
CA PHE A 201 4.49 17.69 -15.23
C PHE A 201 3.78 18.25 -16.46
N ASP A 202 2.72 19.03 -16.27
CA ASP A 202 2.02 19.72 -17.37
C ASP A 202 2.95 20.70 -18.09
N THR A 203 3.76 21.44 -17.33
CA THR A 203 4.77 22.37 -17.89
C THR A 203 5.86 21.61 -18.62
N TYR A 204 6.34 20.50 -18.05
CA TYR A 204 7.34 19.63 -18.65
C TYR A 204 6.88 19.14 -20.02
N LYS A 205 5.67 18.58 -20.11
CA LYS A 205 5.09 18.08 -21.36
C LYS A 205 5.00 19.14 -22.44
N LYS A 206 4.61 20.38 -22.09
CA LYS A 206 4.51 21.49 -23.04
C LYS A 206 5.86 21.89 -23.63
N VAL A 207 6.95 21.73 -22.88
CA VAL A 207 8.30 22.17 -23.28
C VAL A 207 9.08 21.05 -23.95
N SER A 208 9.02 19.83 -23.40
CA SER A 208 9.78 18.68 -23.90
C SER A 208 9.06 17.93 -25.03
N GLY A 209 7.73 18.03 -25.10
CA GLY A 209 6.88 17.23 -25.98
C GLY A 209 6.57 15.82 -25.45
N ASN A 210 7.25 15.37 -24.39
CA ASN A 210 7.11 14.03 -23.83
C ASN A 210 6.45 14.07 -22.46
N ASP A 211 5.74 12.99 -22.10
CA ASP A 211 5.33 12.80 -20.71
C ASP A 211 6.57 12.59 -19.83
N ILE A 212 6.47 13.00 -18.56
CA ILE A 212 7.59 12.91 -17.62
C ILE A 212 7.96 11.45 -17.34
N GLU A 213 6.99 10.54 -17.36
CA GLU A 213 7.19 9.10 -17.23
C GLU A 213 8.11 8.55 -18.32
N ASP A 214 7.82 8.83 -19.60
CA ASP A 214 8.64 8.37 -20.73
C ASP A 214 10.08 8.88 -20.61
N SER A 215 10.24 10.09 -20.08
CA SER A 215 11.55 10.71 -19.88
C SER A 215 12.31 10.09 -18.70
N ILE A 216 11.62 9.55 -17.69
CA ILE A 216 12.23 8.80 -16.58
C ILE A 216 12.67 7.41 -17.04
N GLU A 217 11.80 6.69 -17.76
CA GLU A 217 12.08 5.36 -18.31
C GLU A 217 13.27 5.38 -19.29
N GLY A 218 13.44 6.46 -20.05
CA GLY A 218 14.57 6.61 -20.97
C GLY A 218 15.90 7.03 -20.33
N ALA A 219 15.90 7.48 -19.07
CA ALA A 219 17.03 8.19 -18.47
C ALA A 219 17.57 7.59 -17.17
N THR A 220 16.74 6.85 -16.44
CA THR A 220 17.10 6.18 -15.19
C THR A 220 16.85 4.68 -15.33
N THR A 221 17.34 3.87 -14.41
CA THR A 221 17.08 2.42 -14.39
C THR A 221 16.92 1.90 -12.96
N GLY A 222 16.36 0.71 -12.82
CA GLY A 222 16.28 -0.01 -11.54
C GLY A 222 15.39 0.67 -10.50
N ASN A 223 15.74 0.56 -9.22
CA ASN A 223 14.88 1.01 -8.12
C ASN A 223 14.64 2.52 -8.10
N LEU A 224 15.60 3.31 -8.59
CA LEU A 224 15.41 4.75 -8.69
C LEU A 224 14.32 5.08 -9.73
N GLU A 225 14.38 4.47 -10.91
CA GLU A 225 13.36 4.63 -11.95
C GLU A 225 11.98 4.25 -11.39
N ASN A 226 11.88 3.08 -10.75
CA ASN A 226 10.64 2.60 -10.13
C ASN A 226 10.09 3.59 -9.09
N LEU A 227 10.95 4.13 -8.22
CA LEU A 227 10.55 5.11 -7.21
C LEU A 227 10.09 6.44 -7.82
N MET A 228 10.83 6.97 -8.80
CA MET A 228 10.47 8.20 -9.48
C MET A 228 9.13 8.07 -10.21
N LEU A 229 8.92 6.96 -10.92
CA LEU A 229 7.64 6.66 -11.57
C LEU A 229 6.50 6.51 -10.55
N ALA A 230 6.72 5.85 -9.42
CA ALA A 230 5.72 5.72 -8.37
C ALA A 230 5.32 7.09 -7.80
N VAL A 231 6.28 7.99 -7.54
CA VAL A 231 6.00 9.36 -7.06
C VAL A 231 5.22 10.16 -8.11
N VAL A 232 5.59 10.08 -9.39
CA VAL A 232 4.86 10.75 -10.48
C VAL A 232 3.42 10.23 -10.56
N LYS A 233 3.25 8.91 -10.59
CA LYS A 233 1.93 8.26 -10.68
C LYS A 233 1.06 8.59 -9.47
N CYS A 234 1.60 8.54 -8.25
CA CYS A 234 0.86 8.92 -7.04
C CYS A 234 0.51 10.41 -7.00
N ALA A 235 1.40 11.29 -7.48
CA ALA A 235 1.12 12.70 -7.62
C ALA A 235 -0.03 12.94 -8.61
N LYS A 236 -0.07 12.23 -9.76
CA LYS A 236 -1.18 12.29 -10.72
C LYS A 236 -2.47 11.71 -10.12
N SER A 237 -2.46 10.46 -9.66
CA SER A 237 -3.60 9.77 -9.06
C SER A 237 -3.14 8.51 -8.29
N VAL A 238 -3.25 8.56 -6.96
CA VAL A 238 -2.99 7.39 -6.09
C VAL A 238 -3.91 6.20 -6.43
N PRO A 239 -5.22 6.37 -6.68
CA PRO A 239 -6.07 5.26 -7.11
C PRO A 239 -5.63 4.62 -8.43
N ALA A 240 -5.15 5.41 -9.40
CA ALA A 240 -4.65 4.87 -10.67
C ALA A 240 -3.34 4.09 -10.50
N TYR A 241 -2.44 4.59 -9.65
CA TYR A 241 -1.21 3.87 -9.26
C TYR A 241 -1.54 2.49 -8.69
N PHE A 242 -2.45 2.41 -7.71
CA PHE A 242 -2.84 1.12 -7.12
C PHE A 242 -3.61 0.21 -8.07
N ALA A 243 -4.41 0.77 -8.99
CA ALA A 243 -5.05 -0.03 -10.05
C ALA A 243 -3.99 -0.71 -10.94
N GLU A 244 -2.92 0.01 -11.30
CA GLU A 244 -1.80 -0.55 -12.05
C GLU A 244 -1.02 -1.59 -11.25
N SER A 245 -0.71 -1.32 -9.98
CA SER A 245 0.00 -2.26 -9.10
C SER A 245 -0.78 -3.56 -8.92
N LEU A 246 -2.10 -3.50 -8.72
CA LEU A 246 -2.97 -4.69 -8.67
C LEU A 246 -2.97 -5.47 -9.98
N TYR A 247 -2.99 -4.78 -11.12
CA TYR A 247 -2.94 -5.46 -12.41
C TYR A 247 -1.60 -6.18 -12.60
N ARG A 248 -0.48 -5.51 -12.25
CA ARG A 248 0.87 -6.08 -12.32
C ARG A 248 1.02 -7.30 -11.39
N SER A 249 0.44 -7.26 -10.18
CA SER A 249 0.51 -8.37 -9.22
C SER A 249 -0.24 -9.62 -9.69
N MET A 250 -1.19 -9.49 -10.63
CA MET A 250 -2.03 -10.58 -11.14
C MET A 250 -1.72 -11.00 -12.59
N ARG A 251 -0.73 -10.41 -13.28
CA ARG A 251 -0.48 -10.68 -14.72
C ARG A 251 0.54 -11.80 -14.98
N ARG A 252 1.38 -12.15 -14.01
CA ARG A 252 2.45 -13.15 -14.19
C ARG A 252 1.87 -14.58 -14.09
N ALA A 253 2.67 -15.59 -14.42
CA ALA A 253 2.32 -16.97 -14.09
C ALA A 253 2.33 -17.11 -12.55
N GLY A 254 1.16 -17.13 -11.94
CA GLY A 254 0.98 -16.99 -10.50
C GLY A 254 0.60 -15.55 -10.07
N THR A 255 0.34 -15.38 -8.78
CA THR A 255 -0.06 -14.09 -8.20
C THR A 255 1.00 -13.64 -7.20
N ASP A 256 1.37 -12.37 -7.23
CA ASP A 256 2.06 -11.74 -6.10
C ASP A 256 1.02 -11.47 -5.01
N ASP A 257 0.75 -12.51 -4.21
CA ASP A 257 -0.25 -12.50 -3.15
C ASP A 257 0.07 -11.47 -2.06
N GLN A 258 1.35 -11.17 -1.83
CA GLN A 258 1.76 -10.19 -0.83
C GLN A 258 1.37 -8.77 -1.25
N THR A 259 1.68 -8.39 -2.48
CA THR A 259 1.26 -7.08 -3.03
C THR A 259 -0.26 -7.00 -3.16
N LEU A 260 -0.91 -8.03 -3.69
CA LEU A 260 -2.38 -8.06 -3.78
C LEU A 260 -3.01 -7.85 -2.40
N MET A 261 -2.60 -8.62 -1.41
CA MET A 261 -3.14 -8.53 -0.04
C MET A 261 -2.86 -7.18 0.60
N ARG A 262 -1.63 -6.66 0.51
CA ARG A 262 -1.24 -5.37 1.08
C ARG A 262 -2.07 -4.22 0.52
N ILE A 263 -2.30 -4.21 -0.79
CA ILE A 263 -3.14 -3.19 -1.43
C ILE A 263 -4.60 -3.37 -1.00
N MET A 264 -5.15 -4.58 -1.06
CA MET A 264 -6.55 -4.84 -0.72
C MET A 264 -6.87 -4.46 0.73
N VAL A 265 -5.96 -4.74 1.67
CA VAL A 265 -6.10 -4.37 3.09
C VAL A 265 -5.92 -2.87 3.28
N SER A 266 -4.81 -2.30 2.81
CA SER A 266 -4.48 -0.89 3.12
C SER A 266 -5.41 0.12 2.43
N ARG A 267 -5.98 -0.23 1.27
CA ARG A 267 -6.85 0.67 0.49
C ARG A 267 -8.33 0.41 0.68
N GLY A 268 -8.71 -0.71 1.31
CA GLY A 268 -10.09 -1.17 1.48
C GLY A 268 -11.02 -0.14 2.15
N GLU A 269 -10.50 0.66 3.07
CA GLU A 269 -11.24 1.71 3.79
C GLU A 269 -10.85 3.14 3.38
N THR A 270 -10.13 3.30 2.26
CA THR A 270 -9.62 4.60 1.77
C THR A 270 -10.24 4.99 0.42
N ASP A 271 -9.89 4.25 -0.64
CA ASP A 271 -10.18 4.63 -2.03
C ASP A 271 -10.39 3.42 -2.96
N MET A 272 -10.71 2.25 -2.39
CA MET A 272 -10.92 1.02 -3.16
C MET A 272 -11.98 1.14 -4.26
N LEU A 273 -13.03 1.96 -4.07
CA LEU A 273 -14.03 2.18 -5.11
C LEU A 273 -13.45 2.95 -6.31
N ASP A 274 -12.60 3.94 -6.06
CA ASP A 274 -11.89 4.67 -7.12
C ASP A 274 -10.87 3.77 -7.82
N ILE A 275 -10.12 2.96 -7.06
CA ILE A 275 -9.18 1.97 -7.61
C ILE A 275 -9.92 1.02 -8.58
N ARG A 276 -11.08 0.50 -8.19
CA ARG A 276 -11.90 -0.38 -9.05
C ARG A 276 -12.34 0.34 -10.34
N ALA A 277 -12.70 1.62 -10.25
CA ALA A 277 -13.10 2.40 -11.41
C ALA A 277 -11.91 2.63 -12.38
N TYR A 278 -10.74 2.99 -11.86
CA TYR A 278 -9.52 3.12 -12.66
C TYR A 278 -9.09 1.78 -13.27
N PHE A 279 -9.12 0.70 -12.49
CA PHE A 279 -8.79 -0.64 -12.97
C PHE A 279 -9.65 -1.04 -14.17
N LYS A 280 -10.98 -0.86 -14.06
CA LYS A 280 -11.90 -1.15 -15.16
C LYS A 280 -11.63 -0.25 -16.38
N LYS A 281 -11.37 1.04 -16.16
CA LYS A 281 -11.06 2.00 -17.22
C LYS A 281 -9.77 1.63 -17.96
N MET A 282 -8.74 1.19 -17.25
CA MET A 282 -7.41 0.93 -17.80
C MET A 282 -7.31 -0.44 -18.47
N TYR A 283 -8.00 -1.45 -17.95
CA TYR A 283 -7.79 -2.86 -18.36
C TYR A 283 -9.03 -3.53 -18.95
N GLY A 284 -10.18 -2.85 -19.02
CA GLY A 284 -11.41 -3.36 -19.62
C GLY A 284 -12.13 -4.46 -18.80
N ALA A 285 -11.47 -5.07 -17.83
CA ALA A 285 -12.04 -6.05 -16.89
C ALA A 285 -12.21 -5.44 -15.48
N SER A 286 -13.15 -5.97 -14.69
CA SER A 286 -13.32 -5.53 -13.31
C SER A 286 -12.24 -6.17 -12.41
N LEU A 287 -11.78 -5.44 -11.38
CA LEU A 287 -10.86 -5.98 -10.38
C LEU A 287 -11.39 -7.30 -9.76
N TYR A 288 -12.69 -7.35 -9.48
CA TYR A 288 -13.34 -8.53 -8.92
C TYR A 288 -13.20 -9.76 -9.81
N THR A 289 -13.57 -9.63 -11.10
CA THR A 289 -13.47 -10.73 -12.06
C THR A 289 -12.02 -11.17 -12.28
N THR A 290 -11.07 -10.23 -12.25
CA THR A 290 -9.64 -10.58 -12.39
C THR A 290 -9.14 -11.39 -11.19
N ILE A 291 -9.49 -11.00 -9.96
CA ILE A 291 -9.14 -11.77 -8.75
C ILE A 291 -9.78 -13.17 -8.79
N GLN A 292 -11.06 -13.28 -9.18
CA GLN A 292 -11.75 -14.57 -9.26
C GLN A 292 -11.09 -15.53 -10.25
N VAL A 293 -10.73 -15.06 -11.44
CA VAL A 293 -10.11 -15.90 -12.48
C VAL A 293 -8.74 -16.42 -12.02
N GLN A 294 -7.93 -15.58 -11.37
CA GLN A 294 -6.63 -16.01 -10.86
C GLN A 294 -6.75 -17.03 -9.72
N TRP A 295 -7.75 -16.90 -8.85
CA TRP A 295 -7.99 -17.90 -7.81
C TRP A 295 -8.49 -19.24 -8.39
N ALA A 296 -9.35 -19.20 -9.40
CA ALA A 296 -9.85 -20.39 -10.08
C ALA A 296 -8.73 -21.14 -10.84
N SER A 297 -7.79 -20.42 -11.45
CA SER A 297 -6.65 -21.04 -12.14
C SER A 297 -5.72 -21.74 -11.15
N LEU A 298 -5.45 -21.14 -9.98
CA LEU A 298 -4.61 -21.74 -8.93
C LEU A 298 -5.25 -23.00 -8.32
N SER A 299 -6.55 -23.00 -8.07
CA SER A 299 -7.28 -24.18 -7.54
C SER A 299 -7.39 -25.33 -8.54
N SER A 300 -7.46 -25.03 -9.84
CA SER A 300 -7.46 -26.04 -10.90
C SER A 300 -6.10 -26.71 -11.08
N ILE A 301 -4.99 -25.99 -10.83
CA ILE A 301 -3.63 -26.56 -10.87
C ILE A 301 -3.40 -27.51 -9.68
N HIS A 302 -3.91 -27.19 -8.49
CA HIS A 302 -3.75 -28.04 -7.30
C HIS A 302 -4.62 -29.30 -7.31
N SER A 303 -5.71 -29.32 -8.09
CA SER A 303 -6.57 -30.51 -8.26
C SER A 303 -6.10 -31.45 -9.39
N GLY A 304 -5.14 -31.02 -10.22
CA GLY A 304 -4.61 -31.81 -11.33
C GLY A 304 -3.44 -32.74 -11.00
N THR A 305 -2.94 -32.75 -9.77
CA THR A 305 -1.76 -33.55 -9.35
C THR A 305 -2.14 -34.87 -8.65
N ILE A 306 -3.41 -35.27 -8.67
CA ILE A 306 -3.85 -36.59 -8.23
C ILE A 306 -4.55 -37.26 -9.41
N GLY A 307 -3.75 -37.84 -10.30
CA GLY A 307 -4.18 -38.70 -11.40
C GLY A 307 -3.22 -39.87 -11.53
#